data_AF-A0A2M7H309-F1
#
_entry.id   AF-A0A2M7H309-F1
#
_cell.length_a   1.000
_cell.length_b   1.000
_cell.length_c   1.000
_cell.angle_alpha   90.00
_cell.angle_beta   90.00
_cell.angle_gamma   90.00
#
_symmetry.space_group_name_H-M   'P 1'
#
loop_
_entity.id
_entity.type
_entity.pdbx_description
1 polymer ?
#
loop_
_entity_poly.entity_id
_entity_poly.type
_entity_poly.pdbx_seq_one_letter_code
_entity_poly.pdbx_strand_id
1 'polypeptide(L)'
;MSELFNTFLYEPLLNLLFYIYTIVPGNDLGIAIILLTLIIKLALFYPSLKALRSQKSLQDAQPHIEELKKKYAGDKEELGRQIMQFYKQNKVNPLSSCLPMLIQLPVLYALFKVFYGGLDTDPQTGILIAGQLEHFYGPLRATMEHAVINHTLFGFVDLAATKNIVLALLAGGVQFLQAKMLLAKKA
;
A
#
# COMPACT_ATOMS: atom_id res chain seq x y z
N MET A 1 -8.82 -19.17 -7.23
CA MET A 1 -7.84 -18.19 -6.68
C MET A 1 -8.24 -16.74 -6.94
N SER A 2 -8.85 -16.42 -8.10
CA SER A 2 -9.40 -15.08 -8.38
C SER A 2 -10.57 -14.69 -7.45
N GLU A 3 -11.46 -15.63 -7.14
CA GLU A 3 -12.64 -15.33 -6.31
C GLU A 3 -12.29 -14.98 -4.87
N LEU A 4 -11.41 -15.76 -4.21
CA LEU A 4 -10.95 -15.43 -2.86
C LEU A 4 -10.29 -14.05 -2.81
N PHE A 5 -9.45 -13.72 -3.79
CA PHE A 5 -8.86 -12.38 -3.87
C PHE A 5 -9.93 -11.30 -4.04
N ASN A 6 -10.93 -11.56 -4.88
CA ASN A 6 -11.99 -10.59 -5.14
C ASN A 6 -12.84 -10.36 -3.87
N THR A 7 -13.33 -11.42 -3.24
CA THR A 7 -14.21 -11.33 -2.07
C THR A 7 -13.50 -10.81 -0.81
N PHE A 8 -12.22 -11.14 -0.60
CA PHE A 8 -11.50 -10.72 0.60
C PHE A 8 -10.76 -9.38 0.46
N LEU A 9 -10.36 -8.98 -0.74
CA LEU A 9 -9.59 -7.75 -0.96
C LEU A 9 -10.30 -6.77 -1.90
N TYR A 10 -10.67 -7.18 -3.10
CA TYR A 10 -11.22 -6.26 -4.10
C TYR A 10 -12.59 -5.67 -3.69
N GLU A 11 -13.58 -6.51 -3.42
CA GLU A 11 -14.94 -6.09 -3.10
C GLU A 11 -14.99 -5.25 -1.81
N PRO A 12 -14.34 -5.62 -0.69
CA PRO A 12 -14.35 -4.79 0.50
C PRO A 12 -13.69 -3.43 0.27
N LEU A 13 -12.59 -3.37 -0.48
CA LEU A 13 -11.91 -2.10 -0.80
C LEU A 13 -12.75 -1.22 -1.72
N LEU A 14 -13.37 -1.80 -2.76
CA LEU A 14 -14.25 -1.10 -3.69
C LEU A 14 -15.47 -0.53 -2.96
N ASN A 15 -16.16 -1.36 -2.18
CA ASN A 15 -17.33 -0.96 -1.42
C ASN A 15 -16.98 0.10 -0.38
N LEU A 16 -15.84 -0.05 0.30
CA LEU A 16 -15.38 0.96 1.27
C LEU A 16 -15.07 2.29 0.59
N LEU A 17 -14.40 2.29 -0.56
CA LEU A 17 -14.11 3.51 -1.32
C LEU A 17 -15.39 4.26 -1.66
N PHE A 18 -16.36 3.56 -2.23
CA PHE A 18 -17.61 4.14 -2.69
C PHE A 18 -18.56 4.49 -1.54
N TYR A 19 -18.49 3.76 -0.43
CA TYR A 19 -19.17 4.15 0.80
C TYR A 19 -18.60 5.46 1.37
N ILE A 20 -17.27 5.64 1.35
CA ILE A 20 -16.65 6.91 1.75
C ILE A 20 -17.06 8.02 0.77
N TYR A 21 -17.06 7.72 -0.53
CA TYR A 21 -17.43 8.67 -1.57
C TYR A 21 -18.83 9.27 -1.37
N THR A 22 -19.84 8.48 -0.96
CA THR A 22 -21.20 9.00 -0.70
C THR A 22 -21.30 9.88 0.55
N ILE A 23 -20.35 9.77 1.47
CA ILE A 23 -20.32 10.54 2.72
C ILE A 23 -19.51 11.83 2.55
N VAL A 24 -18.55 11.84 1.62
CA VAL A 24 -17.69 12.98 1.36
C VAL A 24 -18.48 14.12 0.72
N PRO A 25 -18.38 15.36 1.25
CA PRO A 25 -19.05 16.51 0.67
C PRO A 25 -18.55 16.78 -0.75
N GLY A 26 -19.48 16.94 -1.70
CA GLY A 26 -19.15 17.18 -3.11
C GLY A 26 -18.82 15.92 -3.91
N ASN A 27 -18.94 14.72 -3.32
CA ASN A 27 -18.67 13.45 -3.99
C ASN A 27 -17.29 13.49 -4.68
N ASP A 28 -16.25 13.92 -3.95
CA ASP A 28 -14.89 14.06 -4.47
C ASP A 28 -14.14 12.74 -4.30
N LEU A 29 -13.80 12.10 -5.44
CA LEU A 29 -13.12 10.82 -5.44
C LEU A 29 -11.72 10.90 -4.83
N GLY A 30 -11.02 12.03 -5.00
CA GLY A 30 -9.70 12.21 -4.44
C GLY A 30 -9.69 12.25 -2.92
N ILE A 31 -10.64 12.97 -2.31
CA ILE A 31 -10.81 12.97 -0.86
C ILE A 31 -11.20 11.56 -0.37
N ALA A 32 -12.07 10.86 -1.09
CA ALA A 32 -12.43 9.48 -0.76
C ALA A 32 -11.22 8.54 -0.77
N ILE A 33 -10.33 8.66 -1.76
CA ILE A 33 -9.08 7.88 -1.84
C ILE A 33 -8.13 8.20 -0.69
N ILE A 34 -8.00 9.48 -0.30
CA ILE A 34 -7.17 9.89 0.83
C ILE A 34 -7.68 9.25 2.12
N LEU A 35 -8.98 9.33 2.38
CA LEU A 35 -9.62 8.73 3.56
C LEU A 35 -9.48 7.21 3.57
N LEU A 36 -9.72 6.53 2.44
CA LEU A 36 -9.50 5.10 2.29
C LEU A 36 -8.06 4.73 2.65
N THR A 37 -7.08 5.49 2.14
CA THR A 37 -5.66 5.27 2.42
C THR A 37 -5.34 5.42 3.90
N LEU A 38 -5.93 6.40 4.59
CA LEU A 38 -5.77 6.57 6.03
C LEU A 38 -6.35 5.39 6.81
N ILE A 39 -7.54 4.91 6.45
CA ILE A 39 -8.17 3.75 7.09
C ILE A 39 -7.31 2.49 6.92
N ILE A 40 -6.81 2.22 5.70
CA ILE A 40 -5.93 1.09 5.43
C ILE A 40 -4.63 1.22 6.24
N LYS A 41 -4.01 2.41 6.27
CA LYS A 41 -2.79 2.65 7.07
C LYS A 41 -3.01 2.45 8.56
N LEU A 42 -4.17 2.83 9.08
CA LEU A 42 -4.54 2.62 10.48
C LEU A 42 -4.75 1.13 10.77
N ALA A 43 -5.45 0.41 9.90
CA ALA A 43 -5.64 -1.04 10.03
C ALA A 43 -4.30 -1.80 9.99
N LEU A 44 -3.38 -1.36 9.14
CA LEU A 44 -2.03 -1.94 9.02
C LEU A 44 -1.01 -1.35 10.00
N PHE A 45 -1.40 -0.38 10.84
CA PHE A 45 -0.46 0.34 11.70
C PHE A 45 0.28 -0.59 12.67
N TYR A 46 -0.46 -1.50 13.32
CA TYR A 46 0.11 -2.45 14.28
C TYR A 46 1.14 -3.41 13.64
N PRO A 47 0.83 -4.13 12.54
CA PRO A 47 1.83 -4.96 11.88
C PRO A 47 3.00 -4.15 11.30
N SER A 48 2.74 -2.96 10.74
CA SER A 48 3.80 -2.06 10.26
C SER A 48 4.76 -1.65 11.39
N LEU A 49 4.24 -1.36 12.59
CA LEU A 49 5.06 -1.01 13.74
C LEU A 49 5.97 -2.17 14.18
N LYS A 50 5.47 -3.41 14.16
CA LYS A 50 6.28 -4.61 14.45
C LYS A 50 7.39 -4.78 13.41
N ALA A 51 7.08 -4.59 12.13
CA ALA A 51 8.06 -4.68 11.06
C ALA A 51 9.16 -3.62 11.19
N LEU A 52 8.80 -2.38 11.51
CA LEU A 52 9.76 -1.29 11.75
C LEU A 52 10.71 -1.58 12.92
N ARG A 53 10.19 -2.11 14.04
CA ARG A 53 11.03 -2.52 15.19
C ARG A 53 12.04 -3.60 14.80
N SER A 54 11.62 -4.57 13.99
CA SER A 54 12.52 -5.62 13.53
C SER A 54 13.57 -5.12 12.54
N GLN A 55 13.19 -4.20 11.65
CA GLN A 55 14.13 -3.53 10.75
C GLN A 55 15.21 -2.75 11.51
N LYS A 56 14.84 -2.07 12.60
CA LYS A 56 15.80 -1.39 13.47
C LYS A 56 16.80 -2.37 14.10
N SER A 57 16.33 -3.51 14.59
CA SER A 57 17.22 -4.55 15.14
C SER A 57 18.22 -5.08 14.12
N LEU A 58 17.84 -5.19 12.84
CA LEU A 58 18.76 -5.53 11.75
C LEU A 58 19.78 -4.41 11.47
N GLN A 59 19.37 -3.14 11.56
CA GLN A 59 20.27 -2.01 11.42
C GLN A 59 21.30 -1.95 12.55
N ASP A 60 20.88 -2.21 13.78
CA ASP A 60 21.76 -2.29 14.95
C ASP A 60 22.73 -3.49 14.86
N ALA A 61 22.33 -4.57 14.17
CA ALA A 61 23.16 -5.73 13.90
C ALA A 61 24.21 -5.51 12.79
N GLN A 62 23.96 -4.61 11.82
CA GLN A 62 24.87 -4.38 10.68
C GLN A 62 26.36 -4.20 11.05
N PRO A 63 26.76 -3.36 12.03
CA PRO A 63 28.18 -3.20 12.36
C PRO A 63 28.85 -4.52 12.77
N HIS A 64 28.18 -5.37 13.53
CA HIS A 64 28.70 -6.68 13.93
C HIS A 64 28.79 -7.65 12.75
N ILE A 65 27.82 -7.60 11.83
CA ILE A 65 27.87 -8.36 10.58
C ILE A 65 29.06 -7.92 9.72
N GLU A 66 29.40 -6.62 9.69
CA GLU A 66 30.58 -6.12 8.99
C GLU A 66 31.90 -6.61 9.62
N GLU A 67 31.97 -6.70 10.95
CA GLU A 67 33.11 -7.29 11.64
C GLU A 67 33.29 -8.78 11.29
N LEU A 68 32.19 -9.55 11.28
CA LEU A 68 32.21 -10.96 10.84
C LEU A 68 32.68 -11.09 9.39
N LYS A 69 32.19 -10.22 8.50
CA LYS A 69 32.64 -10.18 7.09
C LYS A 69 34.13 -9.92 6.96
N LYS A 70 34.72 -9.05 7.79
CA LYS A 70 36.17 -8.81 7.82
C LYS A 70 36.93 -10.02 8.37
N LYS A 71 36.44 -10.63 9.46
CA LYS A 71 37.09 -11.76 10.14
C LYS A 71 37.11 -13.03 9.29
N TYR A 72 36.04 -13.29 8.53
CA TYR A 72 35.88 -14.50 7.71
C TYR A 72 35.90 -14.20 6.20
N ALA A 73 36.58 -13.13 5.78
CA ALA A 73 36.60 -12.69 4.37
C ALA A 73 37.10 -13.77 3.38
N GLY A 74 37.95 -14.68 3.85
CA GLY A 74 38.52 -15.79 3.06
C GLY A 74 37.68 -17.06 3.01
N ASP A 75 36.63 -17.17 3.84
CA ASP A 75 35.81 -18.38 3.96
C ASP A 75 34.33 -18.02 3.96
N LYS A 76 33.71 -18.11 2.77
CA LYS A 76 32.29 -17.77 2.58
C LYS A 76 31.35 -18.74 3.31
N GLU A 77 31.76 -19.99 3.48
CA GLU A 77 30.94 -21.00 4.14
C GLU A 77 30.88 -20.71 5.64
N GLU A 78 32.04 -20.51 6.27
CA GLU A 78 32.10 -20.18 7.70
C GLU A 78 31.49 -18.80 7.97
N LEU A 79 31.67 -17.82 7.07
CA LEU A 79 30.99 -16.52 7.16
C LEU A 79 29.46 -16.67 7.21
N GLY A 80 28.88 -17.47 6.31
CA GLY A 80 27.44 -17.72 6.28
C GLY A 80 26.93 -18.36 7.58
N ARG A 81 27.68 -19.34 8.10
CA ARG A 81 27.36 -20.01 9.35
C ARG A 81 27.38 -19.06 10.55
N GLN A 82 28.42 -18.24 10.66
CA GLN A 82 28.59 -17.28 11.75
C GLN A 82 27.54 -16.17 11.72
N ILE A 83 27.19 -15.65 10.53
CA ILE A 83 26.10 -14.68 10.37
C ILE A 83 24.76 -15.27 10.84
N MET A 84 24.46 -16.50 10.44
CA MET A 84 23.21 -17.15 10.84
C MET A 84 23.17 -17.45 12.35
N GLN A 85 24.31 -17.85 12.93
CA GLN A 85 24.45 -18.07 14.36
C GLN A 85 24.28 -16.77 15.14
N PHE A 86 24.86 -15.66 14.66
CA PHE A 86 24.68 -14.33 15.22
C PHE A 86 23.19 -13.91 15.22
N TYR A 87 22.47 -14.09 14.11
CA TYR A 87 21.04 -13.78 14.05
C TYR A 87 20.22 -14.60 15.06
N LYS A 88 20.51 -15.91 15.20
CA LYS A 88 19.82 -16.78 16.17
C LYS A 88 20.11 -16.37 17.62
N GLN A 89 21.36 -16.10 17.96
CA GLN A 89 21.78 -15.71 19.32
C GLN A 89 21.15 -14.37 19.73
N ASN A 90 21.11 -13.41 18.80
CA ASN A 90 20.56 -12.07 19.06
C ASN A 90 19.04 -11.98 18.78
N LYS A 91 18.38 -13.09 18.45
CA LYS A 91 16.94 -13.17 18.11
C LYS A 91 16.52 -12.16 17.03
N VAL A 92 17.40 -11.92 16.06
CA VAL A 92 17.18 -11.01 14.94
C VAL A 92 16.63 -11.82 13.75
N ASN A 93 15.53 -11.37 13.15
CA ASN A 93 14.93 -12.03 11.99
C ASN A 93 15.24 -11.27 10.68
N PRO A 94 16.10 -11.80 9.79
CA PRO A 94 16.45 -11.13 8.53
C PRO A 94 15.27 -10.99 7.56
N LEU A 95 14.27 -11.87 7.63
CA LEU A 95 13.09 -11.83 6.75
C LEU A 95 12.05 -10.78 7.18
N SER A 96 12.18 -10.25 8.39
CA SER A 96 11.22 -9.24 8.87
C SER A 96 11.32 -7.90 8.14
N SER A 97 12.42 -7.63 7.43
CA SER A 97 12.55 -6.42 6.60
C SER A 97 11.76 -6.49 5.29
N CYS A 98 11.52 -7.68 4.72
CA CYS A 98 10.75 -7.84 3.48
C CYS A 98 9.28 -8.19 3.73
N LEU A 99 8.95 -8.69 4.93
CA LEU A 99 7.59 -9.03 5.34
C LEU A 99 6.55 -7.91 5.12
N PRO A 100 6.79 -6.64 5.51
CA PRO A 100 5.83 -5.57 5.22
C PRO A 100 5.61 -5.34 3.72
N MET A 101 6.64 -5.52 2.89
CA MET A 101 6.52 -5.39 1.43
C MET A 101 5.66 -6.51 0.85
N LEU A 102 5.83 -7.74 1.33
CA LEU A 102 5.05 -8.90 0.90
C LEU A 102 3.57 -8.76 1.24
N ILE A 103 3.24 -8.22 2.43
CA ILE A 103 1.84 -7.95 2.82
C ILE A 103 1.25 -6.80 1.99
N GLN A 104 2.06 -5.82 1.62
CA GLN A 104 1.61 -4.66 0.84
C GLN A 104 1.30 -5.01 -0.63
N LEU A 105 2.02 -5.95 -1.24
CA LEU A 105 1.85 -6.30 -2.65
C LEU A 105 0.42 -6.72 -3.02
N PRO A 106 -0.26 -7.63 -2.29
CA PRO A 106 -1.66 -7.96 -2.54
C PRO A 106 -2.61 -6.77 -2.43
N VAL A 107 -2.41 -5.90 -1.43
CA VAL A 107 -3.24 -4.70 -1.21
C VAL A 107 -3.05 -3.71 -2.36
N LEU A 108 -1.81 -3.50 -2.80
CA LEU A 108 -1.49 -2.65 -3.95
C LEU A 108 -2.15 -3.16 -5.23
N TYR A 109 -2.08 -4.48 -5.48
CA TYR A 109 -2.72 -5.09 -6.64
C TYR A 109 -4.25 -4.96 -6.59
N ALA A 110 -4.85 -5.07 -5.40
CA ALA A 110 -6.29 -4.88 -5.22
C ALA A 110 -6.71 -3.44 -5.52
N LEU A 111 -6.00 -2.46 -4.97
CA LEU A 111 -6.23 -1.04 -5.24
C LEU A 111 -6.01 -0.69 -6.72
N PHE A 112 -5.00 -1.28 -7.36
CA PHE A 112 -4.80 -1.12 -8.79
C PHE A 112 -6.03 -1.58 -9.59
N LYS A 113 -6.60 -2.75 -9.28
CA LYS A 113 -7.84 -3.21 -9.92
C LYS A 113 -9.03 -2.27 -9.65
N VAL A 114 -9.15 -1.78 -8.42
CA VAL A 114 -10.22 -0.83 -8.05
C VAL A 114 -10.12 0.43 -8.90
N PHE A 115 -8.94 1.00 -9.07
CA PHE A 115 -8.77 2.23 -9.85
C PHE A 115 -8.76 2.02 -11.36
N TYR A 116 -8.27 0.87 -11.83
CA TYR A 116 -8.14 0.60 -13.25
C TYR A 116 -9.47 0.16 -13.90
N GLY A 117 -10.32 -0.58 -13.18
CA GLY A 117 -11.59 -1.08 -13.73
C GLY A 117 -12.81 -0.85 -12.83
N GLY A 118 -12.62 -0.67 -11.53
CA GLY A 118 -13.72 -0.39 -10.60
C GLY A 118 -14.27 1.05 -10.70
N LEU A 119 -13.59 1.93 -11.43
CA LEU A 119 -14.01 3.30 -11.73
C LEU A 119 -14.48 3.48 -13.17
N ASP A 120 -14.59 2.40 -13.96
CA ASP A 120 -15.04 2.50 -15.35
C ASP A 120 -16.50 2.97 -15.39
N THR A 121 -16.66 4.20 -15.90
CA THR A 121 -17.95 4.81 -16.17
C THR A 121 -18.26 4.79 -17.66
N ASP A 122 -19.53 4.70 -18.02
CA ASP A 122 -19.98 4.91 -19.39
C ASP A 122 -19.59 6.33 -19.86
N PRO A 123 -18.85 6.47 -20.97
CA PRO A 123 -18.39 7.78 -21.46
C PRO A 123 -19.49 8.79 -21.79
N GLN A 124 -20.73 8.32 -22.03
CA GLN A 124 -21.87 9.15 -22.38
C GLN A 124 -22.66 9.61 -21.15
N THR A 125 -22.71 8.80 -20.10
CA THR A 125 -23.56 9.06 -18.92
C THR A 125 -22.77 9.37 -17.64
N GLY A 126 -21.49 9.00 -17.57
CA GLY A 126 -20.65 9.17 -16.36
C GLY A 126 -21.06 8.26 -15.20
N ILE A 127 -21.92 7.26 -15.45
CA ILE A 127 -22.41 6.28 -14.46
C ILE A 127 -21.57 5.00 -14.58
N LEU A 128 -21.42 4.27 -13.47
CA LEU A 128 -20.71 2.99 -13.43
C LEU A 128 -21.36 1.93 -14.35
N ILE A 129 -20.54 1.12 -15.01
CA ILE A 129 -21.00 0.03 -15.88
C ILE A 129 -21.73 -1.04 -15.06
N ALA A 130 -22.81 -1.62 -15.60
CA ALA A 130 -23.64 -2.64 -14.93
C ALA A 130 -22.85 -3.82 -14.33
N GLY A 131 -21.77 -4.27 -15.00
CA GLY A 131 -20.91 -5.34 -14.48
C GLY A 131 -20.14 -4.97 -13.21
N GLN A 132 -19.93 -3.68 -12.93
CA GLN A 132 -19.33 -3.22 -11.68
C GLN A 132 -20.36 -3.20 -10.54
N LEU A 133 -21.63 -2.91 -10.84
CA LEU A 133 -22.72 -2.87 -9.86
C LEU A 133 -22.90 -4.21 -9.11
N GLU A 134 -22.55 -5.33 -9.74
CA GLU A 134 -22.65 -6.67 -9.13
C GLU A 134 -21.68 -6.87 -7.96
N HIS A 135 -20.58 -6.11 -7.91
CA HIS A 135 -19.59 -6.18 -6.85
C HIS A 135 -19.95 -5.32 -5.63
N PHE A 136 -21.04 -4.53 -5.71
CA PHE A 136 -21.47 -3.66 -4.62
C PHE A 136 -22.45 -4.35 -3.66
N TYR A 137 -22.34 -4.02 -2.37
CA TYR A 137 -23.35 -4.39 -1.39
C TYR A 137 -24.69 -3.74 -1.74
N GLY A 138 -25.80 -4.47 -1.52
CA GLY A 138 -27.14 -4.09 -1.97
C GLY A 138 -27.55 -2.63 -1.77
N PRO A 139 -27.40 -2.03 -0.56
CA PRO A 139 -27.75 -0.63 -0.33
C PRO A 139 -26.87 0.36 -1.11
N LEU A 140 -25.59 0.03 -1.28
CA LEU A 140 -24.64 0.88 -2.00
C LEU A 140 -24.87 0.80 -3.51
N ARG A 141 -25.25 -0.38 -4.02
CA ARG A 141 -25.62 -0.59 -5.42
C ARG A 141 -26.74 0.35 -5.86
N ALA A 142 -27.82 0.44 -5.08
CA ALA A 142 -28.96 1.31 -5.42
C ALA A 142 -28.58 2.81 -5.46
N THR A 143 -27.62 3.21 -4.63
CA THR A 143 -27.11 4.59 -4.59
C THR A 143 -26.19 4.88 -5.78
N MET A 144 -25.35 3.91 -6.16
CA MET A 144 -24.36 4.06 -7.22
C MET A 144 -24.92 3.88 -8.63
N GLU A 145 -26.07 3.21 -8.77
CA GLU A 145 -26.72 2.97 -10.06
C GLU A 145 -27.08 4.25 -10.82
N HIS A 146 -27.28 5.36 -10.11
CA HIS A 146 -27.65 6.65 -10.69
C HIS A 146 -26.61 7.75 -10.41
N ALA A 147 -25.48 7.40 -9.79
CA ALA A 147 -24.47 8.36 -9.38
C ALA A 147 -23.50 8.64 -10.53
N VAL A 148 -23.42 9.92 -10.93
CA VAL A 148 -22.35 10.39 -11.81
C VAL A 148 -21.07 10.52 -10.99
N ILE A 149 -20.00 9.86 -11.43
CA ILE A 149 -18.74 9.82 -10.69
C ILE A 149 -17.86 11.00 -11.07
N ASN A 150 -17.47 11.81 -10.08
CA ASN A 150 -16.49 12.87 -10.25
C ASN A 150 -15.10 12.33 -9.98
N HIS A 151 -14.28 12.17 -11.02
CA HIS A 151 -12.91 11.68 -10.90
C HIS A 151 -11.90 12.75 -10.45
N THR A 152 -12.39 13.92 -10.02
CA THR A 152 -11.54 15.04 -9.61
C THR A 152 -11.10 14.91 -8.16
N LEU A 153 -9.88 15.38 -7.88
CA LEU A 153 -9.34 15.69 -6.56
C LEU A 153 -9.40 17.20 -6.35
N PHE A 154 -10.14 17.61 -5.32
CA PHE A 154 -10.44 19.00 -4.94
C PHE A 154 -11.01 19.86 -6.09
N GLY A 155 -11.60 19.22 -7.10
CA GLY A 155 -12.15 19.89 -8.30
C GLY A 155 -11.12 20.44 -9.29
N PHE A 156 -9.81 20.29 -9.06
CA PHE A 156 -8.77 20.86 -9.93
C PHE A 156 -7.77 19.84 -10.51
N VAL A 157 -7.66 18.64 -9.93
CA VAL A 157 -6.84 17.56 -10.51
C VAL A 157 -7.75 16.44 -10.97
N ASP A 158 -7.73 16.11 -12.26
CA ASP A 158 -8.40 14.90 -12.76
C ASP A 158 -7.52 13.67 -12.49
N LEU A 159 -8.01 12.74 -11.67
CA LEU A 159 -7.29 11.52 -11.31
C LEU A 159 -7.37 10.45 -12.40
N ALA A 160 -8.38 10.50 -13.27
CA ALA A 160 -8.56 9.59 -14.39
C ALA A 160 -7.71 9.99 -15.61
N ALA A 161 -7.15 11.20 -15.60
CA ALA A 161 -6.21 11.63 -16.63
C ALA A 161 -4.97 10.72 -16.68
N THR A 162 -4.65 10.23 -17.88
CA THR A 162 -3.58 9.26 -18.14
C THR A 162 -2.17 9.76 -17.76
N LYS A 163 -1.98 11.05 -17.48
CA LYS A 163 -0.67 11.66 -17.19
C LYS A 163 -0.73 12.71 -16.09
N ASN A 164 -0.62 12.28 -14.84
CA ASN A 164 -0.45 13.16 -13.68
C ASN A 164 1.02 13.23 -13.24
N ILE A 165 1.87 13.89 -14.03
CA ILE A 165 3.33 13.99 -13.77
C ILE A 165 3.61 14.69 -12.43
N VAL A 166 2.82 15.72 -12.09
CA VAL A 166 2.97 16.46 -10.83
C VAL A 166 2.76 15.53 -9.63
N LEU A 167 1.71 14.71 -9.64
CA LEU A 167 1.46 13.74 -8.57
C LEU A 167 2.56 12.68 -8.49
N ALA A 168 3.05 12.20 -9.63
CA ALA A 168 4.14 11.22 -9.66
C ALA A 168 5.46 11.78 -9.07
N LEU A 169 5.81 13.02 -9.42
CA LEU A 169 6.98 13.70 -8.87
C LEU A 169 6.84 13.96 -7.37
N LEU A 170 5.66 14.41 -6.93
CA LEU A 170 5.37 14.60 -5.50
C LEU A 170 5.45 13.27 -4.74
N ALA A 171 4.85 12.20 -5.26
CA ALA A 171 4.92 10.87 -4.65
C ALA A 171 6.37 10.39 -4.53
N GLY A 172 7.17 10.53 -5.60
CA GLY A 172 8.59 10.19 -5.59
C GLY A 172 9.39 11.04 -4.59
N GLY A 173 9.12 12.34 -4.53
CA GLY A 173 9.75 13.24 -3.57
C GLY A 173 9.42 12.90 -2.12
N VAL A 174 8.15 12.62 -1.82
CA VAL A 174 7.70 12.19 -0.48
C VAL A 174 8.30 10.84 -0.12
N GLN A 175 8.36 9.88 -1.06
CA GLN A 175 8.95 8.57 -0.82
C GLN A 175 10.46 8.66 -0.56
N PHE A 176 11.16 9.56 -1.27
CA PHE A 176 12.57 9.85 -1.01
C PHE A 176 12.78 10.45 0.39
N LEU A 177 11.95 11.42 0.79
CA LEU A 177 12.00 12.01 2.12
C LEU A 177 11.71 10.96 3.21
N GLN A 178 10.70 10.11 3.00
CA GLN A 178 10.37 9.01 3.90
C GLN A 178 11.55 8.05 4.06
N ALA A 179 12.18 7.63 2.95
CA ALA A 179 13.36 6.77 2.97
C ALA A 179 14.52 7.44 3.71
N LYS A 180 14.76 8.73 3.47
CA LYS A 180 15.80 9.51 4.15
C LYS A 180 15.55 9.59 5.66
N MET A 181 14.30 9.79 6.08
CA MET A 181 13.93 9.83 7.50
C MET A 181 14.10 8.47 8.19
N LEU A 182 13.87 7.36 7.47
CA LEU A 182 14.08 6.01 7.98
C LEU A 182 15.58 5.65 8.09
N LEU A 183 16.39 6.14 7.15
CA LEU A 183 17.84 5.91 7.12
C LEU A 183 18.64 6.90 7.97
N ALA A 184 18.06 8.04 8.35
CA ALA A 184 18.68 9.04 9.19
C ALA A 184 19.00 8.43 10.56
N LYS A 185 20.24 7.99 10.70
CA LYS A 185 20.83 7.50 11.94
C LYS A 185 20.60 8.58 13.00
N LYS A 186 19.94 8.24 14.12
CA LYS A 186 20.10 9.04 15.33
C LYS A 186 21.58 8.99 15.67
N ALA A 187 22.26 10.12 15.43
CA ALA A 187 23.60 10.39 15.92
C ALA A 187 23.63 10.25 17.45
#